data_AF-D6ZZU6-F1
#
_entry.id   AF-D6ZZU6-F1
#
_cell.length_a   1.000
_cell.length_b   1.000
_cell.length_c   1.000
_cell.angle_alpha   90.00
_cell.angle_beta   90.00
_cell.angle_gamma   90.00
#
_symmetry.space_group_name_H-M   'P 1'
#
loop_
_entity.id
_entity.type
_entity.pdbx_description
1 polymer ?
#
loop_
_entity_poly.entity_id
_entity_poly.type
_entity_poly.pdbx_seq_one_letter_code
_entity_poly.pdbx_strand_id
1 'polypeptide(L)'
;MRDASLTLDWADGTYAFRLGWAELEKLQEACDAGPYVVLQRLRTGTWRVGDVAHVVRLGLIGGGMTPVDALKKARAYVEARPPAENLLPAQAILSAGVVGAPEEDDGSDRPAPNDADRVDDLPNGKIRMATVYGLGAAMGFTPQQVGAMSLWQFMAAVKGYAKANNPDDGKSLTAAEEDALWAVVAEG
;
A
#
# COMPACT_ATOMS: atom_id res chain seq x y z
N MET A 1 7.21 -0.76 16.10
CA MET A 1 7.77 -0.36 14.79
C MET A 1 6.57 -0.24 13.86
N ARG A 2 6.37 0.90 13.20
CA ARG A 2 5.22 1.09 12.31
C ARG A 2 5.49 0.32 11.02
N ASP A 3 4.64 -0.60 10.62
CA ASP A 3 5.02 -1.64 9.65
C ASP A 3 3.83 -2.17 8.82
N ALA A 4 2.78 -1.34 8.68
CA ALA A 4 1.49 -1.68 8.10
C ALA A 4 0.72 -2.82 8.79
N SER A 5 1.06 -3.13 10.05
CA SER A 5 0.23 -4.03 10.87
C SER A 5 -1.02 -3.32 11.40
N LEU A 6 -2.10 -4.09 11.53
CA LEU A 6 -3.38 -3.67 12.06
C LEU A 6 -3.93 -4.81 12.94
N THR A 7 -4.36 -4.50 14.16
CA THR A 7 -5.02 -5.48 15.02
C THR A 7 -6.52 -5.20 15.05
N LEU A 8 -7.35 -6.21 14.74
CA LEU A 8 -8.81 -6.10 14.72
C LEU A 8 -9.45 -7.22 15.53
N ASP A 9 -10.55 -6.88 16.20
CA ASP A 9 -11.54 -7.88 16.61
C ASP A 9 -12.30 -8.32 15.36
N TRP A 10 -12.08 -9.56 14.94
CA TRP A 10 -12.61 -10.11 13.71
C TRP A 10 -12.98 -11.58 13.86
N ALA A 11 -14.15 -11.95 13.31
CA ALA A 11 -14.66 -13.31 13.37
C ALA A 11 -14.78 -13.85 14.81
N ASP A 12 -13.87 -14.74 15.20
CA ASP A 12 -13.88 -15.49 16.46
C ASP A 12 -12.81 -15.01 17.46
N GLY A 13 -12.16 -13.87 17.23
CA GLY A 13 -11.17 -13.35 18.15
C GLY A 13 -10.50 -12.05 17.70
N THR A 14 -9.38 -11.75 18.33
CA THR A 14 -8.54 -10.59 17.97
C THR A 14 -7.35 -11.09 17.15
N TYR A 15 -7.15 -10.50 15.97
CA TYR A 15 -6.11 -10.93 15.04
C TYR A 15 -5.25 -9.76 14.59
N ALA A 16 -3.94 -10.03 14.47
CA ALA A 16 -3.03 -9.16 13.74
C ALA A 16 -3.15 -9.45 12.24
N PHE A 17 -3.19 -8.38 11.46
CA PHE A 17 -3.16 -8.37 10.01
C PHE A 17 -1.99 -7.53 9.57
N ARG A 18 -1.33 -7.92 8.48
CA ARG A 18 -0.30 -7.11 7.84
C ARG A 18 -0.22 -7.49 6.37
N LEU A 19 -0.10 -6.51 5.49
CA LEU A 19 0.23 -6.73 4.08
C LEU A 19 1.60 -6.12 3.79
N GLY A 20 2.64 -6.94 3.95
CA GLY A 20 3.99 -6.58 3.50
C GLY A 20 4.15 -6.76 2.00
N TRP A 21 5.35 -6.47 1.49
CA TRP A 21 5.66 -6.58 0.06
C TRP A 21 5.36 -7.96 -0.54
N ALA A 22 5.71 -9.03 0.17
CA ALA A 22 5.44 -10.40 -0.28
C ALA A 22 3.95 -10.73 -0.35
N GLU A 23 3.14 -10.20 0.56
CA GLU A 23 1.68 -10.37 0.55
C GLU A 23 1.04 -9.53 -0.54
N LEU A 24 1.51 -8.31 -0.78
CA LEU A 24 1.04 -7.45 -1.86
C LEU A 24 1.35 -8.04 -3.24
N GLU A 25 2.51 -8.66 -3.42
CA GLU A 25 2.88 -9.41 -4.63
C GLU A 25 1.91 -10.57 -4.88
N LYS A 26 1.65 -11.40 -3.87
CA LYS A 26 0.67 -12.51 -3.99
C LYS A 26 -0.75 -12.00 -4.23
N LEU A 27 -1.12 -10.86 -3.63
CA LEU A 27 -2.44 -10.27 -3.81
C LEU A 27 -2.65 -9.86 -5.28
N GLN A 28 -1.68 -9.20 -5.89
CA GLN A 28 -1.83 -8.75 -7.28
C GLN A 28 -1.85 -9.90 -8.29
N GLU A 29 -1.16 -11.01 -7.99
CA GLU A 29 -1.25 -12.24 -8.77
C GLU A 29 -2.64 -12.86 -8.64
N ALA A 30 -3.15 -12.99 -7.42
CA ALA A 30 -4.43 -13.62 -7.14
C ALA A 30 -5.63 -12.81 -7.70
N CYS A 31 -5.56 -11.48 -7.65
CA CYS A 31 -6.62 -10.59 -8.13
C CYS A 31 -6.44 -10.15 -9.60
N ASP A 32 -5.33 -10.54 -10.23
CA ASP A 32 -4.90 -10.04 -11.54
C ASP A 32 -4.92 -8.50 -11.62
N ALA A 33 -4.61 -7.82 -10.52
CA ALA A 33 -4.81 -6.39 -10.35
C ALA A 33 -3.89 -5.80 -9.29
N GLY A 34 -3.44 -4.57 -9.51
CA GLY A 34 -2.69 -3.79 -8.55
C GLY A 34 -3.34 -3.63 -7.18
N PRO A 35 -2.55 -3.50 -6.09
CA PRO A 35 -3.11 -3.25 -4.76
C PRO A 35 -4.02 -2.02 -4.68
N TYR A 36 -3.67 -0.91 -5.33
CA TYR A 36 -4.53 0.28 -5.38
C TYR A 36 -5.80 0.06 -6.21
N VAL A 37 -5.74 -0.72 -7.28
CA VAL A 37 -6.91 -1.10 -8.08
C VAL A 37 -7.85 -1.98 -7.26
N VAL A 38 -7.33 -2.96 -6.54
CA VAL A 38 -8.12 -3.80 -5.62
C VAL A 38 -8.76 -2.93 -4.52
N LEU A 39 -8.01 -1.99 -3.93
CA LEU A 39 -8.55 -1.08 -2.92
C LEU A 39 -9.68 -0.20 -3.48
N GLN A 40 -9.52 0.32 -4.70
CA GLN A 40 -10.57 1.08 -5.37
C GLN A 40 -11.82 0.23 -5.62
N ARG A 41 -11.65 -1.03 -6.05
CA ARG A 41 -12.78 -1.96 -6.23
C ARG A 41 -13.55 -2.17 -4.92
N LEU A 42 -12.83 -2.39 -3.82
CA LEU A 42 -13.42 -2.56 -2.49
C LEU A 42 -14.19 -1.30 -2.05
N ARG A 43 -13.65 -0.10 -2.29
CA ARG A 43 -14.31 1.17 -1.92
C ARG A 43 -15.52 1.52 -2.78
N THR A 44 -15.49 1.16 -4.06
CA THR A 44 -16.52 1.57 -5.03
C THR A 44 -17.62 0.52 -5.24
N GLY A 45 -17.51 -0.65 -4.61
CA GLY A 45 -18.50 -1.73 -4.74
C GLY A 45 -18.34 -2.60 -5.98
N THR A 46 -17.26 -2.43 -6.76
CA THR A 46 -16.96 -3.24 -7.96
C THR A 46 -16.12 -4.49 -7.64
N TRP A 47 -16.00 -4.82 -6.35
CA TRP A 47 -15.20 -5.93 -5.85
C TRP A 47 -15.83 -7.29 -6.11
N ARG A 48 -14.96 -8.30 -6.16
CA ARG A 48 -15.32 -9.71 -6.22
C ARG A 48 -15.12 -10.33 -4.84
N VAL A 49 -15.84 -11.39 -4.52
CA VAL A 49 -15.62 -12.15 -3.26
C VAL A 49 -14.16 -12.57 -3.12
N GLY A 50 -13.51 -12.92 -4.24
CA GLY A 50 -12.09 -13.20 -4.28
C GLY A 50 -11.21 -12.04 -3.79
N ASP A 51 -11.53 -10.77 -4.10
CA ASP A 51 -10.75 -9.63 -3.62
C ASP A 51 -10.74 -9.58 -2.08
N VAL A 52 -11.92 -9.73 -1.48
CA VAL A 52 -12.10 -9.74 -0.01
C VAL A 52 -11.38 -10.95 0.62
N ALA A 53 -11.58 -12.14 0.06
CA ALA A 53 -10.99 -13.37 0.58
C ALA A 53 -9.45 -13.35 0.54
N HIS A 54 -8.85 -12.88 -0.56
CA HIS A 54 -7.39 -12.79 -0.68
C HIS A 54 -6.81 -11.72 0.26
N VAL A 55 -7.43 -10.54 0.37
CA VAL A 55 -6.97 -9.49 1.31
C VAL A 55 -6.96 -9.99 2.74
N VAL A 56 -8.07 -10.59 3.21
CA VAL A 56 -8.18 -11.09 4.58
C VAL A 56 -7.18 -12.22 4.82
N ARG A 57 -7.11 -13.20 3.92
CA ARG A 57 -6.21 -14.35 4.06
C ARG A 57 -4.73 -13.93 4.08
N LEU A 58 -4.31 -13.10 3.13
CA LEU A 58 -2.93 -12.65 3.03
C LEU A 58 -2.58 -11.71 4.20
N GLY A 59 -3.54 -10.88 4.63
CA GLY A 59 -3.39 -10.05 5.82
C GLY A 59 -3.11 -10.87 7.08
N LEU A 60 -3.87 -11.95 7.32
CA LEU A 60 -3.63 -12.86 8.45
C LEU A 60 -2.24 -13.51 8.38
N ILE A 61 -1.81 -13.91 7.18
CA ILE A 61 -0.50 -14.53 6.96
C ILE A 61 0.63 -13.55 7.29
N GLY A 62 0.56 -12.32 6.77
CA GLY A 62 1.54 -11.28 7.10
C GLY A 62 1.49 -10.88 8.58
N GLY A 63 0.33 -11.03 9.24
CA GLY A 63 0.16 -10.87 10.69
C GLY A 63 0.72 -12.02 11.54
N GLY A 64 1.33 -13.04 10.92
CA GLY A 64 1.99 -14.16 11.60
C GLY A 64 1.17 -15.44 11.69
N MET A 65 -0.05 -15.48 11.13
CA MET A 65 -0.84 -16.71 11.07
C MET A 65 -0.28 -17.69 10.05
N THR A 66 -0.36 -19.00 10.33
CA THR A 66 0.05 -20.01 9.35
C THR A 66 -0.83 -19.96 8.09
N PRO A 67 -0.30 -20.26 6.89
CA PRO A 67 -1.09 -20.25 5.65
C PRO A 67 -2.30 -21.18 5.66
N VAL A 68 -2.19 -22.30 6.38
CA VAL A 68 -3.27 -23.29 6.52
C VAL A 68 -4.40 -22.76 7.39
N ASP A 69 -4.09 -22.15 8.52
CA ASP A 69 -5.12 -21.63 9.42
C ASP A 69 -5.77 -20.36 8.86
N ALA A 70 -5.00 -19.50 8.19
CA ALA A 70 -5.53 -18.36 7.46
C ALA A 70 -6.52 -18.80 6.35
N LEU A 71 -6.21 -19.88 5.62
CA LEU A 71 -7.12 -20.45 4.62
C LEU A 71 -8.41 -20.98 5.26
N LYS A 72 -8.32 -21.71 6.37
CA LYS A 72 -9.50 -22.21 7.08
C LYS A 72 -10.40 -21.07 7.53
N LYS A 73 -9.83 -20.00 8.10
CA LYS A 73 -10.57 -18.83 8.56
C LYS A 73 -11.19 -18.04 7.42
N ALA A 74 -10.46 -17.80 6.33
CA ALA A 74 -11.01 -17.14 5.14
C ALA A 74 -12.22 -17.91 4.59
N ARG A 75 -12.13 -19.25 4.51
CA ARG A 75 -13.27 -20.08 4.08
C ARG A 75 -14.46 -19.97 5.04
N ALA A 76 -14.22 -20.12 6.34
CA ALA A 76 -15.27 -20.14 7.34
C ALA A 76 -15.96 -18.78 7.55
N TYR A 77 -15.19 -17.70 7.53
CA TYR A 77 -15.66 -16.38 7.94
C TYR A 77 -15.81 -15.39 6.79
N VAL A 78 -15.29 -15.68 5.59
CA VAL A 78 -15.47 -14.85 4.40
C VAL A 78 -16.30 -15.59 3.36
N GLU A 79 -15.84 -16.74 2.87
CA GLU A 79 -16.48 -17.44 1.73
C GLU A 79 -17.82 -18.08 2.10
N ALA A 80 -17.97 -18.58 3.33
CA ALA A 80 -19.21 -19.17 3.84
C ALA A 80 -20.18 -18.17 4.49
N ARG A 81 -19.88 -16.86 4.39
CA ARG A 81 -20.64 -15.76 5.02
C ARG A 81 -21.11 -14.75 3.97
N PRO A 82 -22.11 -13.90 4.30
CA PRO A 82 -22.51 -12.80 3.42
C PRO A 82 -21.29 -11.97 2.98
N PRO A 83 -21.04 -11.81 1.67
CA PRO A 83 -19.80 -11.20 1.17
C PRO A 83 -19.51 -9.78 1.69
N ALA A 84 -20.56 -8.99 1.95
CA ALA A 84 -20.44 -7.63 2.46
C ALA A 84 -19.97 -7.55 3.92
N GLU A 85 -20.12 -8.63 4.71
CA GLU A 85 -19.74 -8.67 6.14
C GLU A 85 -18.26 -8.37 6.34
N ASN A 86 -17.42 -8.78 5.38
CA ASN A 86 -15.96 -8.62 5.45
C ASN A 86 -15.43 -7.46 4.60
N LEU A 87 -16.31 -6.66 4.00
CA LEU A 87 -15.88 -5.56 3.13
C LEU A 87 -15.11 -4.49 3.89
N LEU A 88 -15.62 -4.06 5.05
CA LEU A 88 -14.96 -3.04 5.87
C LEU A 88 -13.62 -3.53 6.45
N PRO A 89 -13.52 -4.74 7.04
CA PRO A 89 -12.23 -5.31 7.42
C PRO A 89 -11.23 -5.35 6.25
N ALA A 90 -11.65 -5.82 5.06
CA ALA A 90 -10.75 -5.88 3.90
C ALA A 90 -10.29 -4.49 3.45
N GLN A 91 -11.17 -3.49 3.44
CA GLN A 91 -10.78 -2.11 3.14
C GLN A 91 -9.75 -1.56 4.14
N ALA A 92 -9.93 -1.83 5.44
CA ALA A 92 -9.01 -1.38 6.48
C ALA A 92 -7.63 -2.06 6.34
N ILE A 93 -7.61 -3.38 6.19
CA ILE A 93 -6.38 -4.18 6.02
C ILE A 93 -5.60 -3.72 4.77
N LEU A 94 -6.28 -3.59 3.62
CA LEU A 94 -5.60 -3.18 2.40
C LEU A 94 -5.17 -1.72 2.43
N SER A 95 -5.97 -0.82 3.03
CA SER A 95 -5.57 0.58 3.22
C SER A 95 -4.31 0.68 4.08
N ALA A 96 -4.20 -0.09 5.17
CA ALA A 96 -2.98 -0.13 5.98
C ALA A 96 -1.76 -0.57 5.17
N GLY A 97 -1.92 -1.60 4.33
CA GLY A 97 -0.86 -2.12 3.46
C GLY A 97 -0.35 -1.12 2.40
N VAL A 98 -1.23 -0.31 1.81
CA VAL A 98 -0.88 0.55 0.66
C VAL A 98 -0.81 2.04 0.96
N VAL A 99 -1.52 2.52 1.98
CA VAL A 99 -1.51 3.93 2.39
C VAL A 99 -0.62 4.14 3.61
N GLY A 100 -0.38 3.08 4.38
CA GLY A 100 0.17 3.16 5.73
C GLY A 100 -0.94 3.01 6.77
N ALA A 101 -0.61 2.45 7.94
CA ALA A 101 -1.52 2.38 9.07
C ALA A 101 -1.82 3.80 9.61
N PRO A 102 -2.96 4.06 10.27
CA PRO A 102 -3.30 5.40 10.77
C PRO A 102 -2.22 6.02 11.65
N GLU A 103 -1.51 5.20 12.42
CA GLU A 103 -0.38 5.62 13.24
C GLU A 103 0.89 6.00 12.45
N GLU A 104 0.97 5.67 11.16
CA GLU A 104 2.04 6.07 10.24
C GLU A 104 1.88 7.51 9.73
N ASP A 105 0.69 8.10 9.86
CA ASP A 105 0.44 9.48 9.46
C ASP A 105 1.13 10.46 10.43
N ASP A 106 2.22 11.08 9.96
CA ASP A 106 2.96 12.13 10.67
C ASP A 106 2.63 13.54 10.13
N GLY A 107 1.61 13.66 9.28
CA GLY A 107 1.24 14.92 8.62
C GLY A 107 2.19 15.35 7.51
N SER A 108 3.17 14.52 7.12
CA SER A 108 4.02 14.78 5.97
C SER A 108 3.27 14.61 4.64
N ASP A 109 3.72 15.35 3.63
CA ASP A 109 3.13 15.33 2.30
C ASP A 109 3.25 13.93 1.70
N ARG A 110 2.12 13.19 1.72
CA ARG A 110 2.03 11.80 1.26
C ARG A 110 2.54 11.76 -0.18
N PRO A 111 3.48 10.86 -0.51
CA PRO A 111 3.94 10.75 -1.89
C PRO A 111 2.72 10.49 -2.77
N ALA A 112 2.42 11.44 -3.66
CA ALA A 112 1.38 11.28 -4.65
C ALA A 112 1.80 10.12 -5.57
N PRO A 113 0.84 9.29 -6.04
CA PRO A 113 1.14 8.20 -6.99
C PRO A 113 1.94 8.67 -8.23
N ASN A 114 1.89 9.97 -8.55
CA ASN A 114 2.52 10.57 -9.73
C ASN A 114 4.04 10.83 -9.64
N ASP A 115 4.71 10.57 -8.51
CA ASP A 115 6.19 10.45 -8.51
C ASP A 115 6.64 8.99 -8.59
N ALA A 116 5.69 8.04 -8.63
CA ALA A 116 5.88 6.61 -8.81
C ALA A 116 5.65 6.15 -10.25
N ASP A 117 5.78 7.05 -11.24
CA ASP A 117 5.60 6.82 -12.70
C ASP A 117 6.47 5.68 -13.29
N ARG A 118 7.26 4.97 -12.47
CA ARG A 118 8.09 3.81 -12.87
C ARG A 118 7.82 2.53 -12.07
N VAL A 119 6.90 2.53 -11.12
CA VAL A 119 6.56 1.34 -10.31
C VAL A 119 5.35 0.59 -10.88
N ASP A 120 4.56 1.26 -11.74
CA ASP A 120 3.25 0.81 -12.23
C ASP A 120 3.18 0.66 -13.77
N ASP A 121 4.21 0.06 -14.38
CA ASP A 121 4.29 -0.17 -15.84
C ASP A 121 3.56 -1.45 -16.30
N LEU A 122 3.03 -2.24 -15.36
CA LEU A 122 2.35 -3.49 -15.65
C LEU A 122 0.83 -3.26 -15.82
N PRO A 123 0.17 -4.04 -16.69
CA PRO A 123 -1.27 -3.90 -16.89
C PRO A 123 -2.07 -3.97 -15.58
N ASN A 124 -3.13 -3.17 -15.52
CA ASN A 124 -4.10 -3.16 -14.42
C ASN A 124 -3.50 -2.79 -13.05
N GLY A 125 -2.55 -1.85 -13.01
CA GLY A 125 -2.04 -1.24 -11.77
C GLY A 125 -1.03 -2.10 -11.00
N LYS A 126 -0.48 -3.13 -11.62
CA LYS A 126 0.40 -4.10 -10.95
C LYS A 126 1.78 -3.48 -10.69
N ILE A 127 2.30 -3.76 -9.50
CA ILE A 127 3.64 -3.33 -9.11
C ILE A 127 4.67 -4.32 -9.63
N ARG A 128 5.75 -3.81 -10.24
CA ARG A 128 6.91 -4.62 -10.62
C ARG A 128 7.87 -4.77 -9.45
N MET A 129 7.83 -5.92 -8.75
CA MET A 129 8.67 -6.16 -7.57
C MET A 129 10.18 -6.06 -7.83
N ALA A 130 10.64 -6.41 -9.03
CA ALA A 130 12.03 -6.22 -9.42
C ALA A 130 12.47 -4.74 -9.36
N THR A 131 11.58 -3.80 -9.69
CA THR A 131 11.85 -2.35 -9.56
C THR A 131 11.98 -1.95 -8.10
N VAL A 132 11.09 -2.47 -7.24
CA VAL A 132 11.11 -2.20 -5.80
C VAL A 132 12.43 -2.66 -5.18
N TYR A 133 12.83 -3.91 -5.42
CA TYR A 133 14.09 -4.42 -4.88
C TYR A 133 15.32 -3.74 -5.51
N GLY A 134 15.26 -3.37 -6.79
CA GLY A 134 16.32 -2.62 -7.46
C GLY A 134 16.55 -1.23 -6.85
N LEU A 135 15.48 -0.48 -6.58
CA LEU A 135 15.53 0.81 -5.88
C LEU A 135 16.03 0.62 -4.43
N GLY A 136 15.56 -0.42 -3.74
CA GLY A 136 16.04 -0.78 -2.41
C GLY A 136 17.56 -1.00 -2.39
N ALA A 137 18.08 -1.79 -3.33
CA ALA A 137 19.51 -2.06 -3.46
C ALA A 137 20.32 -0.78 -3.76
N ALA A 138 19.80 0.13 -4.60
CA ALA A 138 20.45 1.41 -4.90
C ALA A 138 20.55 2.33 -3.67
N MET A 139 19.60 2.22 -2.73
CA MET A 139 19.64 2.90 -1.43
C MET A 139 20.47 2.16 -0.36
N GLY A 140 21.03 0.99 -0.70
CA GLY A 140 21.83 0.16 0.21
C GLY A 140 21.01 -0.79 1.10
N PHE A 141 19.71 -0.99 0.82
CA PHE A 141 18.89 -1.95 1.56
C PHE A 141 19.01 -3.36 0.99
N THR A 142 18.95 -4.36 1.86
CA THR A 142 18.76 -5.76 1.47
C THR A 142 17.29 -6.04 1.14
N PRO A 143 16.97 -7.09 0.35
CA PRO A 143 15.59 -7.49 0.11
C PRO A 143 14.80 -7.76 1.40
N GLN A 144 15.46 -8.29 2.43
CA GLN A 144 14.83 -8.55 3.73
C GLN A 144 14.48 -7.24 4.45
N GLN A 145 15.35 -6.23 4.36
CA GLN A 145 15.05 -4.90 4.92
C GLN A 145 13.89 -4.23 4.18
N VAL A 146 13.87 -4.31 2.85
CA VAL A 146 12.74 -3.81 2.04
C VAL A 146 11.45 -4.53 2.44
N GLY A 147 11.47 -5.86 2.53
CA GLY A 147 10.32 -6.67 2.91
C GLY A 147 9.78 -6.37 4.33
N ALA A 148 10.64 -5.92 5.23
CA ALA A 148 10.25 -5.51 6.58
C ALA A 148 9.59 -4.12 6.64
N MET A 149 9.74 -3.29 5.60
CA MET A 149 9.11 -1.97 5.52
C MET A 149 7.64 -2.06 5.10
N SER A 150 6.84 -1.07 5.50
CA SER A 150 5.57 -0.79 4.83
C SER A 150 5.82 -0.20 3.43
N LEU A 151 4.81 -0.24 2.55
CA LEU A 151 4.86 0.46 1.26
C LEU A 151 5.17 1.95 1.47
N TRP A 152 4.53 2.57 2.47
CA TRP A 152 4.74 3.97 2.82
C TRP A 152 6.20 4.26 3.22
N GLN A 153 6.77 3.46 4.13
CA GLN A 153 8.16 3.64 4.58
C GLN A 153 9.16 3.56 3.44
N PHE A 154 8.97 2.59 2.54
CA PHE A 154 9.82 2.43 1.37
C PHE A 154 9.69 3.63 0.44
N MET A 155 8.47 4.11 0.16
CA MET A 155 8.26 5.28 -0.70
C MET A 155 8.82 6.58 -0.08
N ALA A 156 8.73 6.73 1.24
CA ALA A 156 9.37 7.83 1.95
C ALA A 156 10.90 7.79 1.81
N ALA A 157 11.51 6.60 1.92
CA ALA A 157 12.95 6.42 1.70
C ALA A 157 13.35 6.76 0.26
N VAL A 158 12.57 6.32 -0.74
CA VAL A 158 12.80 6.66 -2.16
C VAL A 158 12.71 8.16 -2.40
N LYS A 159 11.68 8.84 -1.87
CA LYS A 159 11.52 10.30 -1.99
C LYS A 159 12.71 11.04 -1.37
N GLY A 160 13.15 10.62 -0.18
CA GLY A 160 14.34 11.17 0.49
C GLY A 160 15.62 10.97 -0.32
N TYR A 161 15.84 9.76 -0.86
CA TYR A 161 16.99 9.44 -1.70
C TYR A 161 16.99 10.24 -3.00
N ALA A 162 15.84 10.38 -3.67
CA ALA A 162 15.70 11.18 -4.89
C ALA A 162 16.06 12.64 -4.63
N LYS A 163 15.51 13.24 -3.56
CA LYS A 163 15.83 14.63 -3.16
C LYS A 163 17.31 14.83 -2.87
N ALA A 164 17.98 13.85 -2.25
CA ALA A 164 19.39 13.94 -1.91
C ALA A 164 20.33 13.81 -3.13
N ASN A 165 19.93 13.06 -4.15
CA ASN A 165 20.78 12.74 -5.31
C ASN A 165 20.41 13.49 -6.59
N ASN A 166 19.22 14.08 -6.67
CA ASN A 166 18.77 14.93 -7.78
C ASN A 166 18.12 16.22 -7.21
N PRO A 167 18.94 17.15 -6.67
CA PRO A 167 18.42 18.35 -6.02
C PRO A 167 17.71 19.32 -6.99
N ASP A 168 17.97 19.22 -8.30
CA ASP A 168 17.42 20.10 -9.34
C ASP A 168 16.07 19.62 -9.93
N ASP A 169 15.54 18.45 -9.53
CA ASP A 169 14.25 17.93 -10.03
C ASP A 169 13.04 18.51 -9.25
N GLY A 170 13.20 19.76 -8.76
CA GLY A 170 12.23 20.49 -7.98
C GLY A 170 10.90 20.67 -8.71
N LYS A 171 9.88 19.87 -8.35
CA LYS A 171 8.49 20.33 -8.39
C LYS A 171 8.18 21.18 -7.15
N SER A 172 9.03 22.14 -6.86
CA SER A 172 8.76 23.25 -5.97
C SER A 172 8.95 24.49 -6.82
N LEU A 173 7.91 25.33 -6.93
CA LEU A 173 8.02 26.60 -7.66
C LEU A 173 9.27 27.32 -7.15
N THR A 174 10.13 27.77 -8.06
CA THR A 174 11.23 28.64 -7.66
C THR A 174 10.66 29.90 -7.02
N ALA A 175 11.39 30.55 -6.11
CA ALA A 175 10.90 31.78 -5.45
C ALA A 175 10.50 32.87 -6.47
N ALA A 176 11.14 32.90 -7.65
CA ALA A 176 10.78 33.78 -8.75
C ALA A 176 9.46 33.41 -9.45
N GLU A 177 9.10 32.12 -9.48
CA GLU A 177 7.84 31.63 -10.01
C GLU A 177 6.68 31.81 -9.01
N GLU A 178 6.95 31.73 -7.70
CA GLU A 178 5.98 32.09 -6.65
C GLU A 178 5.61 33.57 -6.68
N ASP A 179 6.60 34.47 -6.80
CA ASP A 179 6.35 35.91 -6.89
C ASP A 179 5.57 36.28 -8.17
N ALA A 180 5.85 35.61 -9.29
CA ALA A 180 5.11 35.79 -10.53
C ALA A 180 3.65 35.30 -10.42
N LEU A 181 3.39 34.23 -9.68
CA LEU A 181 2.05 33.70 -9.43
C LEU A 181 1.23 34.63 -8.50
N TRP A 182 1.86 35.19 -7.48
CA TRP A 182 1.24 36.15 -6.56
C TRP A 182 0.85 37.47 -7.22
N ALA A 183 1.65 37.96 -8.18
CA ALA A 183 1.32 39.16 -8.95
C ALA A 183 0.06 38.97 -9.83
N VAL A 184 -0.12 37.78 -10.40
CA VAL A 184 -1.30 37.44 -11.23
C VAL A 184 -2.58 37.29 -10.40
N VAL A 185 -2.47 36.87 -9.13
CA VAL A 185 -3.61 36.72 -8.20
C VAL A 185 -4.01 38.06 -7.55
N ALA A 186 -3.10 39.02 -7.45
CA ALA A 186 -3.36 40.33 -6.84
C ALA A 186 -4.04 41.35 -7.76
N GLU A 187 -4.08 41.10 -9.08
CA GLU A 187 -4.69 41.99 -10.09
C GLU A 187 -5.99 41.42 -10.72
N GLY A 188 -6.56 40.36 -10.13
CA GLY A 188 -7.88 39.81 -10.49
C GLY A 188 -8.84 39.78 -9.31
#